data_AF-A0A4C1YX34-F1
#
_entry.id   AF-A0A4C1YX34-F1
#
_cell.length_a   1.000
_cell.length_b   1.000
_cell.length_c   1.000
_cell.angle_alpha   90.00
_cell.angle_beta   90.00
_cell.angle_gamma   90.00
#
_symmetry.space_group_name_H-M   'P 1'
#
loop_
_entity.id
_entity.type
_entity.pdbx_description
1 polymer ?
#
loop_
_entity_poly.entity_id
_entity_poly.type
_entity_poly.pdbx_seq_one_letter_code
_entity_poly.pdbx_strand_id
1 'polypeptide(L)'
;MASITSKPALIVLRQLLSELRKQSSTKKLKENQMAQYVLGQYRKYQTTDQQLCRASEEMLSRARTYLSYLYNSRHYMQIYTEFKGKGERTIEETAKMVGFKLPHDPKP
;
A
#
# COMPACT_ATOMS: atom_id res chain seq x y z
N MET A 1 18.83 15.90 18.69
CA MET A 1 17.96 15.16 17.75
C MET A 1 17.27 14.04 18.52
N ALA A 2 15.94 14.05 18.65
CA ALA A 2 15.22 13.06 19.46
C ALA A 2 15.31 11.66 18.82
N SER A 3 15.88 10.71 19.56
CA SER A 3 16.12 9.33 19.14
C SER A 3 14.91 8.46 19.51
N ILE A 4 14.29 7.78 18.56
CA ILE A 4 13.17 6.86 18.82
C ILE A 4 13.72 5.66 19.59
N THR A 5 13.35 5.50 20.86
CA THR A 5 14.08 4.65 21.81
C THR A 5 13.70 3.16 21.76
N SER A 6 12.48 2.80 21.33
CA SER A 6 12.03 1.40 21.35
C SER A 6 12.32 0.67 20.03
N LYS A 7 13.05 -0.46 20.13
CA LYS A 7 13.37 -1.36 18.99
C LYS A 7 12.13 -1.73 18.15
N PRO A 8 10.97 -2.13 18.72
CA PRO A 8 9.81 -2.51 17.91
C PRO A 8 9.19 -1.32 17.17
N ALA A 9 9.15 -0.13 17.78
CA ALA A 9 8.61 1.06 17.11
C ALA A 9 9.47 1.48 15.92
N LEU A 10 10.79 1.37 16.04
CA LEU A 10 11.72 1.64 14.93
C LEU A 10 11.52 0.68 13.75
N ILE A 11 11.33 -0.61 14.03
CA ILE A 11 11.10 -1.61 12.98
C ILE A 11 9.80 -1.31 12.24
N VAL A 12 8.71 -1.10 12.98
CA VAL A 12 7.38 -0.81 12.39
C VAL A 12 7.43 0.50 11.60
N LEU A 13 8.08 1.54 12.12
CA LEU A 13 8.25 2.80 11.38
C LEU A 13 9.00 2.60 10.07
N ARG A 14 10.12 1.84 10.07
CA ARG A 14 10.90 1.57 8.85
C ARG A 14 10.08 0.82 7.82
N GLN A 15 9.34 -0.20 8.24
CA GLN A 15 8.49 -0.96 7.33
C GLN A 15 7.35 -0.09 6.78
N LEU A 16 6.74 0.76 7.61
CA LEU A 16 5.66 1.66 7.18
C LEU A 16 6.17 2.69 6.17
N LEU A 17 7.35 3.28 6.40
CA LEU A 17 8.02 4.16 5.44
C LEU A 17 8.41 3.42 4.15
N SER A 18 8.74 2.13 4.22
CA SER A 18 9.01 1.30 3.04
C SER A 18 7.75 1.07 2.20
N GLU A 19 6.62 0.74 2.83
CA GLU A 19 5.34 0.58 2.11
C GLU A 19 4.86 1.91 1.51
N LEU A 20 4.99 3.02 2.24
CA LEU A 20 4.71 4.35 1.69
C LEU A 20 5.59 4.66 0.47
N ARG A 21 6.86 4.27 0.48
CA ARG A 21 7.74 4.46 -0.68
C ARG A 21 7.30 3.62 -1.89
N LYS A 22 6.77 2.41 -1.67
CA LYS A 22 6.29 1.54 -2.76
C LYS A 22 5.01 2.08 -3.42
N GLN A 23 4.19 2.82 -2.66
CA GLN A 23 2.92 3.39 -3.17
C GLN A 23 3.06 4.83 -3.67
N SER A 24 4.09 5.55 -3.22
CA SER A 24 4.33 6.95 -3.56
C SER A 24 4.87 7.09 -4.99
N SER A 25 4.30 8.01 -5.78
CA SER A 25 4.87 8.37 -7.09
C SER A 25 6.08 9.31 -6.96
N THR A 26 6.22 10.03 -5.83
CA THR A 26 7.33 10.95 -5.59
C THR A 26 8.61 10.22 -5.18
N LYS A 27 9.72 10.55 -5.86
CA LYS A 27 11.05 9.97 -5.60
C LYS A 27 11.59 10.32 -4.21
N LYS A 28 11.22 11.48 -3.66
CA LYS A 28 11.71 11.96 -2.36
C LYS A 28 10.67 11.71 -1.27
N LEU A 29 10.98 10.76 -0.39
CA LEU A 29 10.13 10.44 0.77
C LEU A 29 9.92 11.64 1.72
N LYS A 30 10.89 12.58 1.78
CA LYS A 30 10.76 13.80 2.57
C LYS A 30 9.66 14.73 2.08
N GLU A 31 9.30 14.69 0.81
CA GLU A 31 8.25 15.54 0.21
C GLU A 31 6.87 14.87 0.31
N ASN A 32 6.81 13.61 0.74
CA ASN A 32 5.55 12.90 0.92
C ASN A 32 4.89 13.32 2.24
N GLN A 33 3.71 13.96 2.13
CA GLN A 33 2.93 14.46 3.26
C GLN A 33 2.61 13.37 4.29
N MET A 34 2.34 12.14 3.85
CA MET A 34 2.03 11.01 4.74
C MET A 34 3.26 10.59 5.55
N ALA A 35 4.44 10.59 4.92
CA ALA A 35 5.69 10.28 5.60
C ALA A 35 6.03 11.33 6.67
N GLN A 36 5.82 12.62 6.35
CA GLN A 36 6.00 13.71 7.33
C GLN A 36 5.03 13.59 8.50
N TYR A 37 3.74 13.31 8.22
CA TYR A 37 2.72 13.13 9.24
C TYR A 37 3.08 11.98 10.18
N VAL A 38 3.44 10.81 9.65
CA VAL A 38 3.84 9.64 10.44
C VAL A 38 5.02 9.98 11.34
N LEU A 39 6.06 10.62 10.79
CA LEU A 39 7.23 11.03 11.59
C LEU A 39 6.85 12.03 12.70
N GLY A 40 5.91 12.94 12.42
CA GLY A 40 5.34 13.86 13.41
C GLY A 40 4.60 13.15 14.53
N GLN A 41 3.76 12.15 14.21
CA GLN A 41 3.04 11.35 15.22
C GLN A 41 4.01 10.56 16.10
N TYR A 42 4.99 9.87 15.50
CA TYR A 42 5.99 9.13 16.27
C TYR A 42 6.76 10.00 17.25
N ARG A 43 7.04 11.27 16.90
CA ARG A 43 7.66 12.25 17.80
C ARG A 43 6.72 12.73 18.90
N LYS A 44 5.44 12.97 18.58
CA LYS A 44 4.43 13.42 19.57
C LYS A 44 4.20 12.40 20.68
N TYR A 45 4.12 11.12 20.30
CA TYR A 45 3.92 10.01 21.24
C TYR A 45 5.21 9.54 21.93
N GLN A 46 6.36 10.17 21.63
CA GLN A 46 7.63 9.86 22.27
C GLN A 46 7.80 10.56 23.63
N THR A 47 7.29 11.78 23.80
CA THR A 47 7.54 12.65 24.96
C THR A 47 6.39 12.68 25.98
N THR A 48 5.35 11.88 25.80
CA THR A 48 4.17 11.89 26.68
C THR A 48 4.46 11.09 27.97
N ASP A 49 5.14 11.74 28.91
CA ASP A 49 5.82 11.14 30.08
C ASP A 49 4.99 11.07 31.37
N GLN A 50 3.65 11.13 31.33
CA GLN A 50 2.84 11.14 32.56
C GLN A 50 1.86 9.96 32.73
N GLN A 51 1.71 9.08 31.73
CA GLN A 51 0.96 7.81 31.83
C GLN A 51 1.72 6.70 31.06
N LEU A 52 2.89 6.37 31.57
CA LEU A 52 3.92 5.51 30.97
C LEU A 52 3.42 4.08 30.71
N CYS A 53 3.18 3.75 29.42
CA CYS A 53 3.14 2.43 28.75
C CYS A 53 1.98 2.36 27.74
N ARG A 54 0.77 2.76 28.12
CA ARG A 54 -0.41 2.56 27.27
C ARG A 54 -0.38 3.40 25.99
N ALA A 55 0.04 4.67 26.09
CA ALA A 55 0.06 5.57 24.93
C ALA A 55 1.12 5.21 23.87
N SER A 56 2.28 4.69 24.28
CA SER A 56 3.32 4.25 23.34
C SER A 56 2.96 2.92 22.68
N GLU A 57 2.32 2.01 23.42
CA GLU A 57 1.72 0.78 22.90
C GLU A 57 0.56 1.06 21.96
N GLU A 58 -0.29 2.03 22.26
CA GLU A 58 -1.38 2.49 21.38
C GLU A 58 -0.83 3.00 20.04
N MET A 59 0.24 3.79 20.09
CA MET A 59 0.87 4.29 18.87
C MET A 59 1.48 3.13 18.05
N LEU A 60 2.20 2.22 18.70
CA LEU A 60 2.72 1.01 18.03
C LEU A 60 1.60 0.18 17.40
N SER A 61 0.49 -0.01 18.12
CA SER A 61 -0.70 -0.74 17.66
C SER A 61 -1.30 -0.06 16.42
N ARG A 62 -1.53 1.26 16.48
CA ARG A 62 -2.01 2.05 15.33
C ARG A 62 -1.08 1.92 14.12
N ALA A 63 0.23 2.02 14.32
CA ALA A 63 1.18 1.86 13.23
C ALA A 63 1.17 0.47 12.61
N ARG A 64 1.01 -0.60 13.42
CA ARG A 64 0.87 -1.96 12.91
C ARG A 64 -0.41 -2.09 12.07
N THR A 65 -1.52 -1.54 12.54
CA THR A 65 -2.78 -1.54 11.78
C THR A 65 -2.63 -0.84 10.43
N TYR A 66 -2.03 0.36 10.41
CA TYR A 66 -1.77 1.07 9.15
C TYR A 66 -0.82 0.31 8.24
N LEU A 67 0.24 -0.29 8.79
CA LEU A 67 1.16 -1.10 8.01
C LEU A 67 0.45 -2.29 7.34
N SER A 68 -0.33 -3.05 8.10
CA SER A 68 -1.09 -4.18 7.56
C SER A 68 -2.07 -3.73 6.49
N TYR A 69 -2.74 -2.60 6.70
CA TYR A 69 -3.67 -2.04 5.71
C TYR A 69 -2.97 -1.67 4.40
N LEU A 70 -1.84 -0.95 4.45
CA LEU A 70 -1.08 -0.56 3.26
C LEU A 70 -0.52 -1.78 2.52
N TYR A 71 0.03 -2.74 3.26
CA TYR A 71 0.55 -3.97 2.71
C TYR A 71 -0.55 -4.78 2.01
N ASN A 72 -1.68 -5.02 2.68
CA ASN A 72 -2.79 -5.78 2.14
C ASN A 72 -3.44 -5.09 0.95
N SER A 73 -3.55 -3.74 0.96
CA SER A 73 -4.06 -2.98 -0.18
C SER A 73 -3.18 -3.17 -1.43
N ARG A 74 -1.85 -3.11 -1.26
CA ARG A 74 -0.92 -3.38 -2.37
C ARG A 74 -1.05 -4.81 -2.89
N HIS A 75 -1.11 -5.79 -2.00
CA HIS A 75 -1.27 -7.20 -2.37
C HIS A 75 -2.62 -7.48 -3.04
N TYR A 76 -3.70 -6.88 -2.54
CA TYR A 76 -5.01 -6.95 -3.15
C TYR A 76 -4.95 -6.44 -4.59
N MET A 77 -4.28 -5.31 -4.85
CA MET A 77 -4.15 -4.79 -6.21
C MET A 77 -3.36 -5.74 -7.12
N GLN A 78 -2.33 -6.43 -6.61
CA GLN A 78 -1.58 -7.43 -7.39
C GLN A 78 -2.47 -8.61 -7.78
N ILE A 79 -3.17 -9.19 -6.80
CA ILE A 79 -4.11 -10.30 -7.03
C ILE A 79 -5.22 -9.85 -7.97
N TYR A 80 -5.78 -8.67 -7.76
CA TYR A 80 -6.80 -8.09 -8.63
C TYR A 80 -6.28 -7.93 -10.05
N THR A 81 -5.05 -7.47 -10.28
CA THR A 81 -4.51 -7.35 -11.63
C THR A 81 -4.29 -8.69 -12.33
N GLU A 82 -3.92 -9.73 -11.57
CA GLU A 82 -3.65 -11.07 -12.09
C GLU A 82 -4.93 -11.85 -12.38
N PHE A 83 -5.91 -11.76 -11.48
CA PHE A 83 -7.12 -12.56 -11.51
C PHE A 83 -8.37 -11.78 -11.91
N LYS A 84 -8.30 -10.46 -12.13
CA LYS A 84 -9.41 -9.77 -12.80
C LYS A 84 -9.60 -10.47 -14.15
N GLY A 85 -10.75 -11.11 -14.33
CA GLY A 85 -11.14 -11.61 -15.63
C GLY A 85 -11.00 -10.48 -16.64
N LYS A 86 -10.66 -10.79 -17.90
CA LYS A 86 -10.52 -9.80 -18.99
C LYS A 86 -11.83 -9.04 -19.32
N GLY A 87 -12.86 -9.15 -18.47
CA GLY A 87 -14.23 -8.77 -18.76
C GLY A 87 -14.91 -9.82 -19.63
N GLU A 88 -16.06 -9.45 -20.17
CA GLU A 88 -16.69 -10.17 -21.27
C GLU A 88 -15.79 -10.05 -22.50
N ARG A 89 -15.48 -11.19 -23.14
CA ARG A 89 -14.72 -11.20 -24.39
C ARG A 89 -15.53 -10.48 -25.46
N THR A 90 -14.84 -9.73 -26.33
CA THR A 90 -15.53 -9.09 -27.44
C THR A 90 -16.08 -10.14 -28.41
N ILE A 91 -17.03 -9.74 -29.25
CA ILE A 91 -17.62 -10.61 -30.29
C ILE A 91 -16.51 -11.12 -31.23
N GLU A 92 -15.53 -10.28 -31.54
CA GLU A 92 -14.36 -10.61 -32.35
C GLU A 92 -13.46 -11.68 -31.72
N GLU A 93 -13.11 -11.50 -30.44
CA GLU A 93 -12.30 -12.47 -29.70
C GLU A 93 -13.00 -13.82 -29.59
N THR A 94 -14.33 -13.79 -29.40
CA THR A 94 -15.16 -14.99 -29.32
C THR A 94 -15.26 -15.69 -30.68
N ALA A 95 -15.53 -14.96 -31.76
CA ALA A 95 -15.58 -15.50 -33.12
C ALA A 95 -14.24 -16.16 -33.50
N LYS A 96 -13.12 -15.49 -33.23
CA LYS A 96 -11.77 -16.04 -33.49
C LYS A 96 -11.47 -17.31 -32.70
N MET A 97 -11.95 -17.41 -31.46
CA MET A 97 -11.76 -18.60 -30.62
C MET A 97 -12.44 -19.85 -31.18
N VAL A 98 -13.61 -19.69 -31.80
CA VAL A 98 -14.37 -20.79 -32.40
C VAL A 98 -14.12 -20.97 -33.90
N GLY A 99 -13.19 -20.20 -34.48
CA GLY A 99 -12.83 -20.27 -35.90
C GLY A 99 -13.78 -19.54 -36.86
N PHE A 100 -14.67 -18.69 -36.35
CA PHE A 100 -15.51 -17.81 -37.16
C PHE A 100 -14.82 -16.49 -37.49
N LYS A 101 -15.16 -15.94 -38.66
CA LYS A 101 -14.81 -14.58 -39.09
C LYS A 101 -16.01 -13.66 -38.92
N LEU A 102 -15.76 -12.36 -38.75
CA LEU A 102 -16.83 -11.39 -38.75
C LEU A 102 -17.35 -11.16 -40.17
N PRO A 103 -18.63 -10.76 -40.34
CA PRO A 103 -19.21 -10.47 -41.66
C PRO A 103 -18.46 -9.39 -42.47
N HIS A 104 -17.67 -8.56 -41.80
CA HIS A 104 -16.90 -7.47 -42.39
C HIS A 104 -15.44 -7.86 -42.72
N ASP A 105 -15.00 -9.06 -42.34
CA ASP A 105 -13.64 -9.53 -42.65
C ASP A 105 -13.50 -9.86 -44.15
N PRO A 106 -12.34 -9.56 -44.78
CA PRO A 106 -12.10 -9.90 -46.16
C PRO A 106 -12.21 -11.42 -46.37
N LYS A 107 -13.00 -11.81 -47.38
CA LYS A 107 -13.13 -13.21 -47.80
C LYS A 107 -11.77 -13.70 -48.33
N PRO A 108 -11.41 -14.97 -48.05
CA PRO A 108 -10.21 -15.58 -48.63
C PRO A 108 -10.30 -15.66 -50.15
#